data_AF-A0A3L7PRX0-F1
#
_entry.id   AF-A0A3L7PRX0-F1
#
_cell.length_a   1.000
_cell.length_b   1.000
_cell.length_c   1.000
_cell.angle_alpha   90.00
_cell.angle_beta   90.00
_cell.angle_gamma   90.00
#
_symmetry.space_group_name_H-M   'P 1'
#
loop_
_entity.id
_entity.type
_entity.pdbx_description
1 polymer ?
#
loop_
_entity_poly.entity_id
_entity_poly.type
_entity_poly.pdbx_seq_one_letter_code
_entity_poly.pdbx_strand_id
1 'polypeptide(L)'
;MNHSPMLKQARRQANAKIGFYIHAFIFTLVNGGMVALNVVNGGFLWSLFPLMGWGIGLAFHAFGVFGFPGAAQLNQRMVEAEMRKLEGKAAVNS
;
A
#
# COMPACT_ATOMS: atom_id res chain seq x y z
N MET A 1 -26.99 11.28 -15.64
CA MET A 1 -26.70 10.54 -14.39
C MET A 1 -25.22 10.19 -14.39
N ASN A 2 -24.36 11.07 -13.89
CA ASN A 2 -22.89 10.93 -13.99
C ASN A 2 -22.29 10.88 -12.56
N HIS A 3 -22.16 9.67 -11.98
CA HIS A 3 -21.56 9.50 -10.65
C HIS A 3 -20.46 8.42 -10.56
N SER A 4 -19.96 7.90 -11.69
CA SER A 4 -19.13 6.68 -11.67
C SER A 4 -17.61 6.81 -11.46
N PRO A 5 -16.91 7.96 -11.63
CA PRO A 5 -15.45 7.98 -11.47
C PRO A 5 -15.02 7.88 -9.99
N MET A 6 -15.73 8.57 -9.08
CA MET A 6 -15.41 8.55 -7.65
C MET A 6 -15.63 7.17 -7.02
N LEU A 7 -16.70 6.46 -7.39
CA LEU A 7 -16.97 5.10 -6.90
C LEU A 7 -15.93 4.10 -7.40
N LYS A 8 -15.49 4.20 -8.66
CA LYS A 8 -14.39 3.37 -9.19
C LYS A 8 -13.08 3.62 -8.44
N GLN A 9 -12.77 4.88 -8.15
CA GLN A 9 -11.53 5.25 -7.47
C GLN A 9 -11.55 4.83 -5.99
N ALA A 10 -12.67 5.03 -5.29
CA ALA A 10 -12.87 4.54 -3.94
C ALA A 10 -12.77 3.01 -3.85
N ARG A 11 -13.39 2.29 -4.80
CA ARG A 11 -13.35 0.83 -4.83
C ARG A 11 -11.96 0.27 -5.17
N ARG A 12 -11.21 0.94 -6.03
CA ARG A 12 -9.83 0.57 -6.37
C ARG A 12 -8.91 0.71 -5.14
N GLN A 13 -9.08 1.77 -4.35
CA GLN A 13 -8.36 1.94 -3.10
C GLN A 13 -8.77 0.90 -2.03
N ALA A 14 -10.06 0.60 -1.91
CA ALA A 14 -10.55 -0.41 -0.98
C ALA A 14 -10.01 -1.82 -1.32
N ASN A 15 -10.04 -2.21 -2.60
CA ASN A 15 -9.53 -3.50 -3.04
C ASN A 15 -8.01 -3.64 -2.84
N ALA A 16 -7.25 -2.56 -3.05
CA ALA A 16 -5.81 -2.58 -2.80
C ALA A 16 -5.50 -2.85 -1.32
N LYS A 17 -6.24 -2.21 -0.40
CA LYS A 17 -6.11 -2.43 1.05
C LYS A 17 -6.48 -3.86 1.44
N ILE A 18 -7.58 -4.40 0.92
CA ILE A 18 -8.03 -5.77 1.21
C ILE A 18 -7.00 -6.80 0.73
N GLY A 19 -6.47 -6.64 -0.49
CA GLY A 19 -5.44 -7.52 -1.03
C GLY A 19 -4.16 -7.54 -0.19
N PHE A 20 -3.80 -6.40 0.39
CA PHE A 20 -2.70 -6.29 1.34
C PHE A 20 -2.98 -7.01 2.65
N TYR A 21 -4.15 -6.81 3.27
CA TYR A 21 -4.50 -7.46 4.53
C TYR A 21 -4.48 -8.99 4.43
N ILE A 22 -4.97 -9.55 3.32
CA ILE A 22 -4.91 -11.00 3.06
C ILE A 22 -3.45 -11.47 3.00
N HIS A 23 -2.58 -10.75 2.27
CA HIS A 23 -1.16 -11.10 2.19
C HIS A 23 -0.46 -10.99 3.54
N ALA A 24 -0.72 -9.92 4.31
CA ALA A 24 -0.16 -9.73 5.65
C ALA A 24 -0.63 -10.84 6.62
N PHE A 25 -1.89 -11.26 6.52
CA PHE A 25 -2.46 -12.32 7.33
C PHE A 25 -1.82 -13.68 7.02
N ILE A 26 -1.73 -14.06 5.73
CA ILE A 26 -1.05 -15.29 5.31
C ILE A 26 0.42 -15.25 5.71
N PHE A 27 1.11 -14.11 5.53
CA PHE A 27 2.49 -13.94 5.95
C PHE A 27 2.67 -14.18 7.45
N THR A 28 1.80 -13.61 8.28
CA THR A 28 1.84 -13.77 9.74
C THR A 28 1.56 -15.22 10.15
N LEU A 29 0.57 -15.87 9.53
CA LEU A 29 0.25 -17.28 9.79
C LEU A 29 1.41 -18.21 9.42
N VAL A 30 1.99 -18.04 8.23
CA VAL A 30 3.08 -18.88 7.74
C VAL A 30 4.35 -18.65 8.57
N ASN A 31 4.75 -17.40 8.80
CA ASN A 31 5.94 -17.10 9.61
C ASN A 31 5.76 -17.51 11.06
N GLY A 32 4.58 -17.26 11.66
CA GLY A 32 4.25 -17.71 13.00
C GLY A 32 4.32 -19.24 13.12
N GLY A 33 3.76 -19.96 12.13
CA GLY A 33 3.86 -21.42 12.05
C GLY A 33 5.30 -21.91 11.91
N MET A 34 6.12 -21.26 11.08
CA MET A 34 7.53 -21.61 10.92
C MET A 34 8.38 -21.32 12.15
N VAL A 35 8.12 -20.21 12.86
CA VAL A 35 8.78 -19.89 14.12
C VAL A 35 8.38 -20.91 15.18
N ALA A 36 7.10 -21.24 15.29
CA ALA A 36 6.61 -22.26 16.22
C ALA A 36 7.25 -23.62 15.95
N LEU A 37 7.31 -24.06 14.68
CA LEU A 37 7.98 -25.30 14.29
C LEU A 37 9.48 -25.28 14.63
N ASN A 38 10.15 -24.13 14.48
CA ASN A 38 11.57 -24.01 14.78
C ASN A 38 11.86 -24.06 16.29
N VAL A 39 11.01 -23.42 17.11
CA VAL A 39 11.10 -23.50 18.58
C VAL A 39 10.85 -24.93 19.05
N VAL A 40 9.94 -25.67 18.41
CA VAL A 40 9.65 -27.07 18.74
C VAL A 40 10.77 -28.02 18.30
N ASN A 41 11.39 -27.80 17.14
CA ASN A 41 12.43 -28.71 16.61
C ASN A 41 13.85 -28.44 17.11
N GLY A 42 14.13 -27.29 17.74
CA GLY A 42 15.41 -27.02 18.41
C GLY A 42 16.65 -27.13 17.53
N GLY A 43 16.60 -26.65 16.28
CA GLY A 43 17.64 -26.84 15.27
C GLY A 43 18.01 -25.59 14.45
N PHE A 44 18.69 -25.80 13.32
CA PHE A 44 19.16 -24.74 12.40
C PHE A 44 18.00 -23.83 11.96
N LEU A 45 18.22 -22.51 11.97
CA LEU A 45 17.23 -21.47 11.64
C LEU A 45 16.87 -21.41 10.14
N TRP A 46 16.45 -22.54 9.55
CA TRP A 46 16.05 -22.60 8.15
C TRP A 46 14.80 -21.73 7.87
N SER A 47 13.98 -21.46 8.90
CA SER A 47 12.84 -20.55 8.81
C SER A 47 13.20 -19.09 8.57
N LEU A 48 14.48 -18.71 8.72
CA LEU A 48 14.95 -17.34 8.45
C LEU A 48 15.01 -17.02 6.95
N PHE A 49 15.23 -18.02 6.09
CA PHE A 49 15.31 -17.85 4.63
C PHE A 49 13.97 -17.40 3.99
N PRO A 50 12.85 -18.10 4.23
CA PRO A 50 11.55 -17.64 3.74
C PRO A 50 11.12 -16.33 4.40
N LEU A 51 11.47 -16.11 5.67
CA LEU A 51 11.17 -14.87 6.38
C LEU A 51 11.88 -13.66 5.75
N MET A 52 13.15 -13.81 5.38
CA MET A 52 13.92 -12.78 4.65
C MET A 52 13.43 -12.59 3.21
N GLY A 53 13.27 -13.67 2.45
CA GLY A 53 12.86 -13.59 1.04
C GLY A 53 11.45 -13.04 0.86
N TRP A 54 10.50 -13.49 1.68
CA TRP A 54 9.11 -13.05 1.61
C TRP A 54 8.86 -11.75 2.37
N GLY A 55 9.62 -11.47 3.43
CA GLY A 55 9.56 -10.20 4.16
C GLY A 55 9.91 -9.01 3.28
N ILE A 56 10.90 -9.15 2.40
CA ILE A 56 11.27 -8.13 1.41
C ILE A 56 10.12 -7.92 0.41
N GLY A 57 9.54 -9.00 -0.13
CA GLY A 57 8.40 -8.92 -1.05
C GLY A 57 7.18 -8.24 -0.41
N LEU A 58 6.88 -8.56 0.85
CA LEU A 58 5.81 -7.92 1.61
C LEU A 58 6.08 -6.43 1.85
N ALA A 59 7.32 -6.06 2.17
CA ALA A 59 7.71 -4.67 2.36
C ALA A 59 7.46 -3.86 1.07
N PHE A 60 7.91 -4.35 -0.08
CA PHE A 60 7.64 -3.70 -1.38
C PHE A 60 6.13 -3.59 -1.66
N HIS A 61 5.34 -4.62 -1.32
CA HIS A 61 3.90 -4.57 -1.49
C HIS A 61 3.22 -3.57 -0.54
N ALA A 62 3.69 -3.48 0.71
CA ALA A 62 3.24 -2.50 1.70
C ALA A 62 3.49 -1.07 1.21
N PHE A 63 4.70 -0.81 0.68
CA PHE A 63 5.04 0.48 0.08
C PHE A 63 4.14 0.83 -1.11
N GLY A 64 3.78 -0.16 -1.95
CA GLY A 64 2.88 0.05 -3.08
C GLY A 64 1.42 0.34 -2.69
N VAL A 65 0.93 -0.26 -1.60
CA VAL A 65 -0.48 -0.13 -1.17
C VAL A 65 -0.70 1.07 -0.25
N PHE A 66 0.17 1.31 0.72
CA PHE A 66 0.02 2.44 1.64
C PHE A 66 0.61 3.74 1.10
N GLY A 67 1.51 3.65 0.11
CA GLY A 67 2.31 4.78 -0.31
C GLY A 67 3.21 5.29 0.81
N PHE A 68 4.10 6.23 0.48
CA PHE A 68 4.89 6.89 1.51
C PHE A 68 3.99 7.76 2.41
N PRO A 69 4.20 7.79 3.74
CA PRO A 69 3.59 8.82 4.58
C PRO A 69 3.97 10.19 4.01
N GLY A 70 2.97 10.97 3.58
CA GLY A 70 3.16 12.27 2.91
C GLY A 70 2.94 12.28 1.40
N ALA A 71 2.88 11.11 0.72
CA ALA A 71 2.59 11.05 -0.73
C ALA A 71 1.17 11.54 -1.07
N ALA A 72 0.20 11.27 -0.19
CA ALA A 72 -1.16 11.79 -0.32
C ALA A 72 -1.18 13.33 -0.19
N GLN A 73 -0.36 13.89 0.71
CA GLN A 73 -0.27 15.33 0.95
C GLN A 73 0.50 16.06 -0.16
N LEU A 74 1.51 15.42 -0.75
CA LEU A 74 2.17 15.88 -1.98
C LEU A 74 1.22 15.91 -3.17
N ASN A 75 0.38 14.88 -3.34
CA ASN A 75 -0.66 14.88 -4.37
C ASN A 75 -1.64 16.04 -4.19
N GLN A 76 -2.13 16.27 -2.96
CA GLN A 76 -3.01 17.41 -2.69
C GLN A 76 -2.35 18.75 -3.02
N ARG A 77 -1.08 18.95 -2.63
CA ARG A 77 -0.32 20.16 -2.95
C ARG A 77 -0.15 20.38 -4.45
N MET A 78 0.13 19.33 -5.21
CA MET A 78 0.23 19.42 -6.67
C MET A 78 -1.11 19.78 -7.30
N VAL A 79 -2.21 19.17 -6.84
CA VAL A 79 -3.56 19.46 -7.33
C VAL A 79 -3.96 20.91 -7.05
N GLU A 80 -3.68 21.42 -5.85
CA GLU A 80 -3.93 22.82 -5.48
C GLU A 80 -3.09 23.80 -6.32
N ALA A 81 -1.82 23.46 -6.60
CA ALA A 81 -0.96 24.28 -7.45
C ALA A 81 -1.46 24.34 -8.90
N GLU A 82 -2.00 23.22 -9.42
CA GLU A 82 -2.59 23.15 -10.76
C GLU A 82 -3.87 24.00 -10.84
N MET A 83 -4.74 23.89 -9.82
CA MET A 83 -5.98 24.67 -9.70
C MET A 83 -5.70 26.18 -9.70
N ARG A 84 -4.72 26.64 -8.89
CA ARG A 84 -4.29 28.04 -8.86
C ARG A 84 -3.81 28.56 -10.21
N LYS A 85 -3.09 27.73 -10.99
CA LYS A 85 -2.65 28.11 -12.34
C LYS A 85 -3.83 28.28 -13.31
N LEU A 86 -4.85 27.44 -13.19
CA LEU A 86 -6.04 27.51 -14.03
C LEU A 86 -6.90 28.74 -13.69
N GLU A 87 -7.09 29.03 -12.40
CA GLU A 87 -7.80 30.23 -11.93
C GLU A 87 -7.09 31.51 -12.39
N GLY A 88 -5.76 31.57 -12.28
CA GLY A 88 -4.97 32.71 -12.75
C GLY A 88 -5.07 32.90 -14.27
N LYS A 89 -5.06 31.82 -15.07
CA LYS A 89 -5.26 31.90 -16.52
C LYS A 89 -6.67 32.35 -16.90
N ALA A 90 -7.70 31.90 -16.18
CA ALA A 90 -9.08 32.31 -16.42
C ALA A 90 -9.30 33.79 -16.11
N ALA A 91 -8.71 34.28 -15.00
CA ALA A 91 -8.80 35.69 -14.60
C ALA A 91 -8.05 36.65 -15.54
N VAL A 92 -6.98 36.19 -16.21
CA VAL A 92 -6.23 36.99 -17.20
C VAL A 92 -6.92 37.04 -18.57
N ASN A 93 -7.73 36.03 -18.89
CA ASN A 93 -8.48 35.95 -20.15
C ASN A 93 -9.91 36.51 -20.07
N SER A 94 -10.31 37.09 -18.92
CA SER A 94 -11.61 37.73 -18.69
C SER A 94 -11.45 39.24 -18.64
#